data_AF-A0A963VQE4-F1
#
_entry.id   AF-A0A963VQE4-F1
#
_cell.length_a   1.000
_cell.length_b   1.000
_cell.length_c   1.000
_cell.angle_alpha   90.00
_cell.angle_beta   90.00
_cell.angle_gamma   90.00
#
_symmetry.space_group_name_H-M   'P 1'
#
loop_
_entity.id
_entity.type
_entity.pdbx_description
1 polymer ?
#
loop_
_entity_poly.entity_id
_entity_poly.type
_entity_poly.pdbx_seq_one_letter_code
_entity_poly.pdbx_strand_id
1 'polypeptide(L)'
;MPITSFAAVQRMSGLCGTAIPGWLADQFTGLDDHPQARQLVSATLAAELARRLCAGGVDNLHFYTLNRAELTYAICHLLGVRPKEA
;
A
#
# COMPACT_ATOMS: atom_id res chain seq x y z
N MET A 1 -2.39 -3.46 3.85
CA MET A 1 -1.68 -2.43 4.63
C MET A 1 -0.80 -1.63 3.68
N PRO A 2 -1.06 -0.34 3.48
CA PRO A 2 -0.20 0.52 2.67
C PRO A 2 1.18 0.76 3.34
N ILE A 3 2.25 0.79 2.56
CA ILE A 3 3.65 0.90 3.02
C ILE A 3 4.00 2.37 3.23
N THR A 4 3.95 2.81 4.49
CA THR A 4 4.40 4.17 4.88
C THR A 4 5.89 4.22 5.19
N SER A 5 6.49 3.12 5.64
CA SER A 5 7.92 2.95 5.89
C SER A 5 8.33 1.54 5.51
N PHE A 6 9.20 1.41 4.50
CA PHE A 6 9.66 0.11 4.04
C PHE A 6 10.48 -0.63 5.12
N ALA A 7 11.29 0.11 5.90
CA ALA A 7 12.01 -0.43 7.05
C ALA A 7 11.06 -1.00 8.12
N ALA A 8 9.95 -0.32 8.41
CA ALA A 8 8.96 -0.82 9.37
C ALA A 8 8.27 -2.10 8.87
N VAL A 9 8.00 -2.19 7.56
CA VAL A 9 7.45 -3.40 6.94
C VAL A 9 8.44 -4.55 7.01
N GLN A 10 9.72 -4.34 6.68
CA GLN A 10 10.77 -5.35 6.83
C GLN A 10 10.86 -5.90 8.26
N ARG A 11 10.84 -5.02 9.27
CA ARG A 11 10.85 -5.43 10.68
C ARG A 11 9.62 -6.26 11.03
N MET A 12 8.43 -5.81 10.64
CA MET A 12 7.19 -6.54 10.94
C MET A 12 7.13 -7.90 10.23
N SER A 13 7.55 -7.95 8.96
CA SER A 13 7.69 -9.19 8.19
C SER A 13 8.63 -10.18 8.87
N GLY A 14 9.78 -9.73 9.37
CA GLY A 14 10.71 -10.56 10.14
C GLY A 14 10.10 -11.11 11.43
N LEU A 15 9.30 -10.31 12.15
CA LEU A 15 8.61 -10.74 13.37
C LEU A 15 7.47 -11.74 13.08
N CYS A 16 6.79 -11.61 11.94
CA CYS A 16 5.69 -12.48 11.55
C CYS A 16 6.12 -13.73 10.76
N GLY A 17 7.40 -13.86 10.41
CA GLY A 17 7.91 -14.94 9.55
C GLY A 17 7.47 -14.81 8.08
N THR A 18 7.04 -13.62 7.65
CA THR A 18 6.55 -13.38 6.29
C THR A 18 7.69 -12.89 5.40
N ALA A 19 7.96 -13.59 4.30
CA ALA A 19 8.94 -13.15 3.32
C ALA A 19 8.45 -11.94 2.51
N ILE A 20 9.33 -10.96 2.28
CA ILE A 20 9.11 -9.85 1.34
C ILE A 20 9.74 -10.26 0.00
N PRO A 21 8.98 -10.25 -1.11
CA PRO A 21 9.56 -10.52 -2.43
C PRO A 21 10.64 -9.49 -2.81
N GLY A 22 11.74 -9.95 -3.42
CA GLY A 22 12.85 -9.06 -3.82
C GLY A 22 12.40 -7.92 -4.73
N TRP A 23 11.58 -8.21 -5.74
CA TRP A 23 11.03 -7.20 -6.65
C TRP A 23 10.28 -6.08 -5.92
N LEU A 24 9.62 -6.40 -4.79
CA LEU A 24 8.89 -5.42 -3.99
C LEU A 24 9.86 -4.53 -3.23
N ALA A 25 10.96 -5.08 -2.71
CA ALA A 25 12.02 -4.30 -2.07
C ALA A 25 12.68 -3.34 -3.06
N ASP A 26 12.93 -3.80 -4.29
CA ASP A 26 13.56 -3.00 -5.34
C ASP A 26 12.74 -1.74 -5.69
N GLN A 27 11.40 -1.79 -5.56
CA GLN A 27 10.55 -0.62 -5.79
C GLN A 27 10.76 0.50 -4.74
N PHE A 28 11.32 0.17 -3.58
CA PHE A 28 11.55 1.13 -2.49
C PHE A 28 13.03 1.54 -2.33
N THR A 29 13.94 0.90 -3.06
CA THR A 29 15.36 1.23 -3.02
C THR A 29 15.60 2.69 -3.43
N GLY A 30 16.29 3.45 -2.58
CA GLY A 30 16.62 4.86 -2.85
C GLY A 30 15.49 5.85 -2.61
N LEU A 31 14.33 5.42 -2.07
CA LEU A 31 13.21 6.30 -1.76
C LEU A 31 13.15 6.75 -0.29
N ASP A 32 14.17 6.45 0.50
CA ASP A 32 14.22 6.74 1.94
C ASP A 32 14.06 8.24 2.24
N ASP A 33 14.79 9.08 1.49
CA ASP A 33 14.76 10.54 1.60
C ASP A 33 13.66 11.20 0.74
N HIS A 34 12.85 10.40 0.03
CA HIS A 34 11.80 10.87 -0.88
C HIS A 34 10.41 10.40 -0.44
N PRO A 35 9.84 10.97 0.65
CA PRO A 35 8.59 10.50 1.25
C PRO A 35 7.39 10.56 0.28
N GLN A 36 7.31 11.58 -0.57
CA GLN A 36 6.23 11.71 -1.56
C GLN A 36 6.32 10.61 -2.64
N ALA A 37 7.51 10.35 -3.18
CA ALA A 37 7.72 9.31 -4.18
C ALA A 37 7.41 7.92 -3.60
N ARG A 38 7.87 7.65 -2.37
CA ARG A 38 7.57 6.42 -1.64
C ARG A 38 6.06 6.22 -1.43
N GLN A 39 5.33 7.28 -1.07
CA GLN A 39 3.88 7.21 -0.92
C GLN A 39 3.20 6.88 -2.26
N LEU A 40 3.63 7.49 -3.36
CA LEU A 40 3.08 7.22 -4.69
C LEU A 40 3.32 5.76 -5.11
N VAL A 41 4.54 5.26 -4.93
CA VAL A 41 4.90 3.85 -5.18
C VAL A 41 4.04 2.92 -4.34
N SER A 42 3.92 3.19 -3.04
CA SER A 42 3.09 2.38 -2.17
C SER A 42 1.61 2.41 -2.56
N ALA A 43 1.06 3.57 -2.93
CA ALA A 43 -0.34 3.69 -3.33
C ALA A 43 -0.60 2.88 -4.61
N THR A 44 0.30 2.97 -5.58
CA THR A 44 0.21 2.27 -6.86
C THR A 44 0.23 0.76 -6.67
N LEU A 45 1.20 0.25 -5.91
CA LEU A 45 1.33 -1.19 -5.61
C LEU A 45 0.13 -1.73 -4.83
N ALA A 46 -0.34 -0.98 -3.83
CA ALA A 46 -1.50 -1.38 -3.04
C ALA A 46 -2.79 -1.37 -3.88
N ALA A 47 -2.97 -0.38 -4.75
CA ALA A 47 -4.11 -0.32 -5.68
C ALA A 47 -4.06 -1.44 -6.72
N GLU A 48 -2.87 -1.78 -7.24
CA GLU A 48 -2.72 -2.91 -8.16
C GLU A 48 -3.05 -4.25 -7.49
N LEU A 49 -2.55 -4.49 -6.28
CA LEU A 49 -2.90 -5.67 -5.50
C LEU A 49 -4.41 -5.74 -5.26
N ALA A 50 -5.02 -4.63 -4.85
CA ALA A 50 -6.47 -4.55 -4.64
C ALA A 50 -7.24 -4.88 -5.94
N ARG A 51 -6.84 -4.34 -7.09
CA ARG A 51 -7.45 -4.67 -8.39
C ARG A 51 -7.34 -6.16 -8.71
N ARG A 52 -6.18 -6.78 -8.46
CA ARG A 52 -5.97 -8.22 -8.68
C ARG A 52 -6.87 -9.06 -7.77
N LEU A 53 -7.02 -8.67 -6.50
CA LEU A 53 -7.92 -9.34 -5.56
C LEU A 53 -9.38 -9.21 -6.00
N CYS A 54 -9.82 -8.01 -6.40
CA CYS A 54 -11.18 -7.80 -6.92
C CYS A 54 -11.43 -8.60 -8.20
N ALA A 55 -10.47 -8.66 -9.12
CA ALA A 55 -10.56 -9.52 -10.32
C ALA A 55 -10.64 -11.01 -9.97
N GLY A 56 -10.09 -11.41 -8.81
CA GLY A 56 -10.21 -12.75 -8.24
C GLY A 56 -11.51 -13.02 -7.47
N GLY A 57 -12.48 -12.09 -7.48
CA GLY A 57 -13.77 -12.24 -6.81
C GLY A 57 -13.83 -11.73 -5.36
N VAL A 58 -12.84 -10.93 -4.93
CA VAL A 58 -12.89 -10.30 -3.60
C VAL A 58 -13.71 -9.01 -3.65
N ASP A 59 -14.84 -9.00 -2.96
CA ASP A 59 -15.75 -7.84 -2.92
C ASP A 59 -15.47 -6.86 -1.77
N ASN A 60 -14.68 -7.27 -0.76
CA ASN A 60 -14.44 -6.49 0.45
C ASN A 60 -12.94 -6.34 0.73
N LEU A 61 -12.49 -5.10 0.93
CA LEU A 61 -11.10 -4.76 1.24
C LEU A 61 -11.02 -4.05 2.59
N HIS A 62 -10.14 -4.53 3.47
CA HIS A 62 -9.85 -3.89 4.75
C HIS A 62 -8.46 -3.23 4.72
N PHE A 63 -8.42 -1.91 4.91
CA PHE A 63 -7.17 -1.14 4.93
C PHE A 63 -6.72 -0.84 6.35
N TYR A 64 -5.55 -1.36 6.74
CA TYR A 64 -4.83 -0.91 7.92
C TYR A 64 -4.22 0.48 7.66
N THR A 65 -4.91 1.53 8.11
CA THR A 65 -4.55 2.93 7.88
C THR A 65 -3.40 3.42 8.76
N LEU A 66 -3.19 2.76 9.91
CA LEU A 66 -2.21 3.17 10.94
C LEU A 66 -2.36 4.65 11.34
N ASN A 67 -3.61 5.10 11.51
CA ASN A 67 -3.98 6.48 11.84
C ASN A 67 -3.52 7.53 10.80
N ARG A 68 -3.30 7.13 9.55
CA ARG A 68 -2.95 8.01 8.42
C ARG A 68 -3.92 7.83 7.26
N ALA A 69 -4.56 8.92 6.85
CA ALA A 69 -5.65 8.87 5.88
C ALA A 69 -5.15 8.97 4.43
N GLU A 70 -4.09 9.73 4.18
CA GLU A 70 -3.67 10.19 2.85
C GLU A 70 -3.43 9.03 1.88
N LEU A 71 -2.68 8.01 2.33
CA LEU A 71 -2.29 6.88 1.51
C LEU A 71 -3.48 5.97 1.18
N THR A 72 -4.34 5.72 2.18
CA THR A 72 -5.56 4.92 1.99
C THR A 72 -6.55 5.66 1.10
N TYR A 73 -6.68 6.98 1.29
CA TYR A 73 -7.53 7.83 0.46
C TYR A 73 -7.08 7.80 -1.01
N ALA A 74 -5.77 7.92 -1.27
CA ALA A 74 -5.21 7.81 -2.62
C ALA A 74 -5.51 6.44 -3.25
N ILE A 75 -5.38 5.34 -2.49
CA ILE A 75 -5.72 3.99 -2.99
C ILE A 75 -7.20 3.89 -3.33
N CYS A 76 -8.10 4.35 -2.46
CA CYS A 76 -9.54 4.41 -2.76
C CYS A 76 -9.80 5.20 -4.05
N HIS A 77 -9.10 6.33 -4.23
CA HIS A 77 -9.21 7.12 -5.44
C HIS A 77 -8.75 6.36 -6.70
N LEU A 78 -7.63 5.63 -6.61
CA LEU A 78 -7.12 4.79 -7.71
C LEU A 78 -8.04 3.59 -8.01
N LEU A 79 -8.85 3.16 -7.05
CA LEU A 79 -9.85 2.10 -7.20
C LEU A 79 -11.22 2.62 -7.70
N GLY A 80 -11.35 3.91 -7.97
CA GLY A 80 -12.62 4.50 -8.41
C GLY A 80 -13.60 4.82 -7.27
N VAL A 81 -13.24 4.55 -6.01
CA VAL A 81 -14.05 4.92 -4.84
C VAL A 81 -13.87 6.42 -4.58
N ARG A 82 -14.99 7.17 -4.53
CA ARG A 82 -15.01 8.62 -4.33
C ARG A 82 -15.87 8.98 -3.12
N PRO A 83 -15.59 10.11 -2.45
CA PRO A 83 -16.52 10.68 -1.50
C PRO A 83 -17.87 10.90 -2.18
N LYS A 84 -18.96 10.58 -1.49
CA LYS A 84 -20.29 11.04 -1.92
C LYS A 84 -20.39 12.52 -1.58
N GLU A 85 -20.92 13.32 -2.50
CA GLU A 85 -21.26 14.71 -2.19
C GLU A 85 -22.26 14.73 -1.02
N ALA A 86 -22.06 15.70 -0.12
CA ALA A 86 -22.84 15.85 1.11
C ALA A 86 -24.16 16.57 0.83
#